data_AF-A0A3B7LID5-F1
#
_entry.id   AF-A0A3B7LID5-F1
#
_cell.length_a   1.000
_cell.length_b   1.000
_cell.length_c   1.000
_cell.angle_alpha   90.00
_cell.angle_beta   90.00
_cell.angle_gamma   90.00
#
_symmetry.space_group_name_H-M   'P 1'
#
loop_
_entity.id
_entity.type
_entity.pdbx_description
1 polymer ?
#
loop_
_entity_poly.entity_id
_entity_poly.type
_entity_poly.pdbx_seq_one_letter_code
_entity_poly.pdbx_strand_id
1 'polypeptide(L)'
;MDITIPEVLAQYANRPCIVACPLAHCRWFGPTGLAYGRESLHPYVQSLLQSLRGECRSYQESCLAHYWRSWTPTTLAQSLGLDVASAHPLLNASPPLSDFMPWGAETQFEALRWFASASGPRRRPLRAKTGVSETAVRQVGPKPDWFGQQRIQHLLSLHRQIAAQGYRQHAPASLSYKRQHVVVDCMVRGGEVRFLVANGQHRASVLSVMGQESVPALINVSHSRGPSVIYRSEAENWPLVRQGIIALPDALDVFDRVFEGRQPHGFPTLMRAGGKGA
;
A
#
# COMPACT_ATOMS: atom_id res chain seq x y z
N MET A 1 29.28 -12.54 -1.34
CA MET A 1 28.86 -12.52 0.07
C MET A 1 27.56 -11.72 0.06
N ASP A 2 26.44 -12.42 -0.03
CA ASP A 2 25.13 -11.79 -0.24
C ASP A 2 24.59 -11.35 1.12
N ILE A 3 24.85 -10.09 1.48
CA ILE A 3 24.31 -9.50 2.71
C ILE A 3 22.78 -9.39 2.52
N THR A 4 22.03 -10.05 3.40
CA THR A 4 20.57 -9.99 3.40
C THR A 4 20.10 -8.64 3.95
N ILE A 5 18.91 -8.17 3.57
CA ILE A 5 18.36 -6.90 4.07
C ILE A 5 18.25 -6.84 5.61
N PRO A 6 17.91 -7.92 6.32
CA PRO A 6 18.04 -8.02 7.77
C PRO A 6 19.44 -7.69 8.28
N GLU A 7 20.49 -8.23 7.65
CA GLU A 7 21.88 -7.96 8.01
C GLU A 7 22.27 -6.51 7.72
N VAL A 8 21.81 -5.95 6.59
CA VAL A 8 21.96 -4.51 6.29
C VAL A 8 21.35 -3.67 7.41
N LEU A 9 20.12 -3.96 7.83
CA LEU A 9 19.44 -3.16 8.85
C LEU A 9 20.04 -3.31 10.25
N ALA A 10 20.48 -4.52 10.60
CA ALA A 10 21.24 -4.76 11.83
C ALA A 10 22.56 -3.98 11.82
N GLN A 11 23.28 -3.98 10.70
CA GLN A 11 24.55 -3.28 10.52
C GLN A 11 24.41 -1.74 10.61
N TYR A 12 23.29 -1.19 10.14
CA TYR A 12 23.05 0.25 10.15
C TYR A 12 22.27 0.76 11.38
N ALA A 13 22.03 -0.07 12.41
CA ALA A 13 21.42 0.34 13.68
C ALA A 13 20.14 1.19 13.53
N ASN A 14 19.21 0.77 12.66
CA ASN A 14 17.97 1.52 12.35
C ASN A 14 18.19 2.92 11.76
N ARG A 15 19.34 3.18 11.13
CA ARG A 15 19.54 4.40 10.33
C ARG A 15 18.84 4.26 8.97
N PRO A 16 18.28 5.36 8.41
CA PRO A 16 17.73 5.33 7.06
C PRO A 16 18.81 4.88 6.06
N CYS A 17 18.53 3.82 5.30
CA CYS A 17 19.40 3.34 4.24
C CYS A 17 18.62 3.19 2.94
N ILE A 18 19.31 3.42 1.82
CA ILE A 18 18.74 3.26 0.48
C ILE A 18 19.18 1.88 -0.04
N VAL A 19 18.21 1.10 -0.49
CA VAL A 19 18.43 -0.21 -1.10
C VAL A 19 17.78 -0.25 -2.48
N ALA A 20 18.37 -1.03 -3.40
CA ALA A 20 17.73 -1.31 -4.68
C ALA A 20 16.62 -2.35 -4.46
N CYS A 21 15.37 -1.95 -4.68
CA CYS A 21 14.21 -2.83 -4.57
C CYS A 21 13.74 -3.24 -5.95
N PRO A 22 13.79 -4.53 -6.33
CA PRO A 22 13.12 -5.00 -7.54
C PRO A 22 11.64 -4.61 -7.51
N LEU A 23 11.16 -3.93 -8.55
CA LEU A 23 9.76 -3.46 -8.61
C LEU A 23 8.78 -4.63 -8.61
N ALA A 24 9.18 -5.78 -9.14
CA ALA A 24 8.43 -7.03 -9.05
C ALA A 24 8.27 -7.54 -7.61
N HIS A 25 9.13 -7.14 -6.66
CA HIS A 25 9.06 -7.50 -5.24
C HIS A 25 8.40 -6.42 -4.37
N CYS A 26 8.16 -5.24 -4.94
CA CYS A 26 7.39 -4.19 -4.27
C CYS A 26 5.90 -4.55 -4.27
N ARG A 27 5.23 -4.25 -3.16
CA ARG A 27 3.81 -4.50 -2.89
C ARG A 27 3.17 -3.22 -2.38
N TRP A 28 1.99 -2.89 -2.87
CA TRP A 28 1.21 -1.79 -2.32
C TRP A 28 -0.25 -1.85 -2.77
N PHE A 29 -1.02 -0.82 -2.42
CA PHE A 29 -2.47 -0.72 -2.51
C PHE A 29 -3.20 -1.35 -1.31
N GLY A 30 -2.62 -1.14 -0.12
CA GLY A 30 -3.15 -1.64 1.15
C GLY A 30 -3.11 -3.16 1.24
N PRO A 31 -4.14 -3.80 1.80
CA PRO A 31 -4.19 -5.25 1.95
C PRO A 31 -4.25 -6.03 0.64
N THR A 32 -4.38 -5.37 -0.52
CA THR A 32 -4.51 -6.07 -1.82
C THR A 32 -3.18 -6.57 -2.38
N GLY A 33 -2.05 -6.07 -1.85
CA GLY A 33 -0.71 -6.56 -2.19
C GLY A 33 -0.31 -6.42 -3.66
N LEU A 34 -0.90 -5.51 -4.42
CA LEU A 34 -0.62 -5.41 -5.86
C LEU A 34 0.85 -5.06 -6.12
N ALA A 35 1.49 -5.83 -6.99
CA ALA A 35 2.91 -5.68 -7.33
C ALA A 35 3.18 -4.51 -8.28
N TYR A 36 4.44 -4.10 -8.46
CA TYR A 36 4.84 -3.07 -9.46
C TYR A 36 5.59 -3.65 -10.67
N GLY A 37 5.64 -4.98 -10.85
CA GLY A 37 6.33 -5.60 -11.99
C GLY A 37 5.71 -5.28 -13.37
N ARG A 38 6.36 -5.71 -14.45
CA ARG A 38 5.87 -5.52 -15.84
C ARG A 38 4.48 -6.10 -16.08
N GLU A 39 4.20 -7.25 -15.46
CA GLU A 39 2.90 -7.95 -15.53
C GLU A 39 1.90 -7.47 -14.47
N SER A 40 2.18 -6.35 -13.81
CA SER A 40 1.39 -5.84 -12.70
C SER A 40 -0.02 -5.45 -13.11
N LEU A 41 -1.03 -5.88 -12.35
CA LEU A 41 -2.40 -5.36 -12.44
C LEU A 41 -2.63 -4.10 -11.59
N HIS A 42 -1.58 -3.47 -11.08
CA HIS A 42 -1.68 -2.32 -10.18
C HIS A 42 -2.40 -1.14 -10.89
N PRO A 43 -3.52 -0.63 -10.33
CA PRO A 43 -4.39 0.33 -11.00
C PRO A 43 -3.66 1.59 -11.50
N TYR A 44 -2.72 2.13 -10.73
CA TYR A 44 -1.91 3.28 -11.18
C TYR A 44 -0.99 2.95 -12.36
N VAL A 45 -0.38 1.76 -12.39
CA VAL A 45 0.50 1.31 -13.49
C VAL A 45 -0.35 1.13 -14.75
N GLN A 46 -1.45 0.39 -14.63
CA GLN A 46 -2.33 0.09 -15.76
C GLN A 46 -3.00 1.33 -16.33
N SER A 47 -3.52 2.23 -15.49
CA SER A 47 -4.11 3.49 -15.98
C SER A 47 -3.10 4.42 -16.62
N LEU A 48 -1.87 4.49 -16.09
CA LEU A 48 -0.82 5.28 -16.73
C LEU A 48 -0.44 4.68 -18.09
N LEU A 49 -0.32 3.35 -18.22
CA LEU A 49 -0.10 2.68 -19.50
C LEU A 49 -1.23 2.97 -20.49
N GLN A 50 -2.49 2.82 -20.08
CA GLN A 50 -3.65 3.10 -20.94
C GLN A 50 -3.62 4.55 -21.43
N SER A 51 -3.33 5.52 -20.55
CA SER A 51 -3.25 6.93 -20.93
C SER A 51 -2.10 7.20 -21.90
N LEU A 52 -0.91 6.62 -21.68
CA LEU A 52 0.25 6.82 -22.56
C LEU A 52 0.07 6.17 -23.93
N ARG A 53 -0.70 5.09 -24.02
CA ARG A 53 -1.01 4.38 -25.27
C ARG A 53 -2.23 4.96 -26.01
N GLY A 54 -2.93 5.94 -25.42
CA GLY A 54 -4.17 6.48 -25.97
C GLY A 54 -5.37 5.51 -25.90
N GLU A 55 -5.27 4.45 -25.09
CA GLU A 55 -6.33 3.46 -24.87
C GLU A 55 -7.44 3.96 -23.94
N CYS A 56 -7.22 5.09 -23.26
CA CYS A 56 -8.13 5.68 -22.28
C CYS A 56 -8.20 7.19 -22.51
N ARG A 57 -9.40 7.70 -22.82
CA ARG A 57 -9.65 9.13 -23.11
C ARG A 57 -10.15 9.90 -21.89
N SER A 58 -10.69 9.18 -20.91
CA SER A 58 -11.28 9.74 -19.71
C SER A 58 -10.94 8.89 -18.49
N TYR A 59 -10.97 9.47 -17.29
CA TYR A 59 -10.74 8.69 -16.06
C TYR A 59 -11.71 7.50 -15.95
N GLN A 60 -12.95 7.66 -16.39
CA GLN A 60 -14.02 6.67 -16.29
C GLN A 60 -13.73 5.37 -17.07
N GLU A 61 -12.89 5.44 -18.10
CA GLU A 61 -12.42 4.31 -18.90
C GLU A 61 -11.16 3.63 -18.33
N SER A 62 -10.55 4.24 -17.31
CA SER A 62 -9.27 3.77 -16.77
C SER A 62 -9.41 2.55 -15.85
N CYS A 63 -8.36 1.72 -15.79
CA CYS A 63 -8.24 0.63 -14.80
C CYS A 63 -8.43 1.11 -13.36
N LEU A 64 -8.06 2.36 -13.05
CA LEU A 64 -8.21 2.97 -11.75
C LEU A 64 -9.66 3.29 -11.41
N ALA A 65 -10.45 3.76 -12.38
CA ALA A 65 -11.89 3.94 -12.19
C ALA A 65 -12.58 2.60 -11.95
N HIS A 66 -12.25 1.58 -12.74
CA HIS A 66 -12.78 0.23 -12.54
C HIS A 66 -12.44 -0.29 -11.16
N TYR A 67 -11.17 -0.20 -10.74
CA TYR A 67 -10.74 -0.60 -9.41
C TYR A 67 -11.58 0.07 -8.31
N TRP A 68 -11.74 1.40 -8.34
CA TRP A 68 -12.49 2.08 -7.28
C TRP A 68 -14.01 1.88 -7.38
N ARG A 69 -14.56 1.54 -8.54
CA ARG A 69 -15.98 1.17 -8.63
C ARG A 69 -16.24 -0.23 -8.11
N SER A 70 -15.28 -1.14 -8.29
CA SER A 70 -15.48 -2.56 -8.03
C SER A 70 -14.92 -3.04 -6.69
N TRP A 71 -13.93 -2.34 -6.11
CA TRP A 71 -13.40 -2.66 -4.77
C TRP A 71 -13.88 -1.67 -3.72
N THR A 72 -14.99 -2.02 -3.07
CA THR A 72 -15.72 -1.18 -2.11
C THR A 72 -15.98 -1.90 -0.78
N PRO A 73 -14.95 -2.46 -0.10
CA PRO A 73 -15.13 -3.09 1.20
C PRO A 73 -15.76 -2.10 2.18
N THR A 74 -16.70 -2.55 2.99
CA THR A 74 -17.41 -1.71 3.97
C THR A 74 -16.80 -1.81 5.37
N THR A 75 -16.04 -2.86 5.63
CA THR A 75 -15.38 -3.10 6.93
C THR A 75 -13.87 -3.30 6.78
N LEU A 76 -13.13 -3.12 7.87
CA LEU A 76 -11.72 -3.47 7.94
C LEU A 76 -11.50 -4.97 7.71
N ALA A 77 -12.34 -5.83 8.28
CA ALA A 77 -12.30 -7.28 8.08
C ALA A 77 -12.35 -7.65 6.58
N GLN A 78 -13.30 -7.09 5.83
CA GLN A 78 -13.40 -7.30 4.38
C GLN A 78 -12.18 -6.78 3.64
N SER A 79 -11.66 -5.60 4.02
CA SER A 79 -10.46 -5.06 3.39
C SER A 79 -9.25 -5.97 3.60
N LEU A 80 -9.14 -6.60 4.77
CA LEU A 80 -8.12 -7.60 5.10
C LEU A 80 -8.40 -8.97 4.49
N GLY A 81 -9.54 -9.18 3.82
CA GLY A 81 -9.92 -10.46 3.23
C GLY A 81 -10.33 -11.52 4.27
N LEU A 82 -10.72 -11.09 5.47
CA LEU A 82 -11.20 -11.99 6.53
C LEU A 82 -12.68 -12.33 6.32
N ASP A 83 -13.09 -13.50 6.80
CA ASP A 83 -14.50 -13.85 6.88
C ASP A 83 -15.19 -12.97 7.94
N VAL A 84 -16.18 -12.19 7.49
CA VAL A 84 -16.92 -11.25 8.34
C VAL A 84 -17.70 -11.97 9.44
N ALA A 85 -18.15 -13.21 9.22
CA ALA A 85 -18.93 -13.96 10.20
C ALA A 85 -18.09 -14.40 11.41
N SER A 86 -16.79 -14.64 11.20
CA SER A 86 -15.86 -15.09 12.22
C SER A 86 -14.87 -14.01 12.70
N ALA A 87 -14.76 -12.89 11.99
CA ALA A 87 -13.88 -11.79 12.35
C ALA A 87 -14.28 -11.10 13.68
N HIS A 88 -13.27 -10.58 14.38
CA HIS A 88 -13.47 -9.87 15.64
C HIS A 88 -14.41 -8.64 15.46
N PRO A 89 -15.34 -8.37 16.41
CA PRO A 89 -16.32 -7.28 16.27
C PRO A 89 -15.72 -5.91 15.98
N LEU A 90 -14.53 -5.59 16.55
CA LEU A 90 -13.84 -4.33 16.25
C LEU A 90 -13.43 -4.19 14.78
N LEU A 91 -13.04 -5.28 14.11
CA LEU A 91 -12.69 -5.26 12.68
C LEU A 91 -13.94 -5.08 11.81
N ASN A 92 -15.06 -5.65 12.23
CA ASN A 92 -16.35 -5.48 11.55
C ASN A 92 -16.96 -4.08 11.76
N ALA A 93 -16.76 -3.48 12.94
CA ALA A 93 -17.23 -2.14 13.24
C ALA A 93 -16.35 -1.02 12.66
N SER A 94 -15.12 -1.36 12.24
CA SER A 94 -14.16 -0.37 11.73
C SER A 94 -14.30 -0.15 10.23
N PRO A 95 -14.08 1.09 9.74
CA PRO A 95 -14.05 1.35 8.31
C PRO A 95 -12.89 0.61 7.62
N PRO A 96 -12.91 0.47 6.28
CA PRO A 96 -11.87 -0.21 5.48
C PRO A 96 -10.56 0.60 5.45
N LEU A 97 -9.79 0.57 6.54
CA LEU A 97 -8.54 1.31 6.69
C LEU A 97 -7.40 0.56 5.99
N SER A 98 -7.08 0.99 4.77
CA SER A 98 -6.07 0.36 3.91
C SER A 98 -4.61 0.38 4.42
N ASP A 99 -4.31 1.22 5.42
CA ASP A 99 -3.00 1.28 6.06
C ASP A 99 -2.94 0.42 7.35
N PHE A 100 -4.01 -0.28 7.69
CA PHE A 100 -4.14 -1.09 8.89
C PHE A 100 -3.81 -2.55 8.59
N MET A 101 -2.79 -3.09 9.26
CA MET A 101 -2.25 -4.44 9.01
C MET A 101 -2.07 -5.20 10.33
N PRO A 102 -1.98 -6.55 10.30
CA PRO A 102 -1.75 -7.35 11.51
C PRO A 102 -0.53 -6.91 12.34
N TRP A 103 0.53 -6.49 11.67
CA TRP A 103 1.79 -5.99 12.24
C TRP A 103 1.80 -4.47 12.49
N GLY A 104 0.67 -3.78 12.33
CA GLY A 104 0.55 -2.34 12.51
C GLY A 104 0.87 -1.89 13.94
N ALA A 105 1.35 -0.65 14.12
CA ALA A 105 1.68 -0.12 15.45
C ALA A 105 0.47 -0.10 16.41
N GLU A 106 0.74 -0.20 17.72
CA GLU A 106 -0.30 -0.16 18.76
C GLU A 106 -1.15 1.12 18.74
N THR A 107 -0.59 2.25 18.31
CA THR A 107 -1.33 3.51 18.17
C THR A 107 -2.45 3.41 17.12
N GLN A 108 -2.32 2.51 16.13
CA GLN A 108 -3.41 2.25 15.19
C GLN A 108 -4.61 1.60 15.91
N PHE A 109 -4.36 0.81 16.95
CA PHE A 109 -5.42 0.14 17.70
C PHE A 109 -6.28 1.11 18.53
N GLU A 110 -5.65 2.13 19.13
CA GLU A 110 -6.40 3.22 19.76
C GLU A 110 -7.35 3.89 18.77
N ALA A 111 -6.91 4.04 17.52
CA ALA A 111 -7.76 4.56 16.46
C ALA A 111 -8.93 3.61 16.13
N LEU A 112 -8.71 2.28 16.06
CA LEU A 112 -9.83 1.32 15.87
C LEU A 112 -10.87 1.43 16.99
N ARG A 113 -10.42 1.45 18.23
CA ARG A 113 -11.33 1.57 19.39
C ARG A 113 -12.09 2.89 19.33
N TRP A 114 -11.43 3.97 18.96
CA TRP A 114 -12.08 5.24 18.74
C TRP A 114 -13.16 5.14 17.66
N PHE A 115 -12.85 4.53 16.50
CA PHE A 115 -13.83 4.33 15.43
C PHE A 115 -15.04 3.49 15.88
N ALA A 116 -14.79 2.41 16.61
CA ALA A 116 -15.85 1.54 17.13
C ALA A 116 -16.71 2.22 18.22
N SER A 117 -16.12 3.09 19.03
CA SER A 117 -16.83 3.83 20.09
C SER A 117 -17.56 5.08 19.59
N ALA A 118 -17.14 5.64 18.46
CA ALA A 118 -17.69 6.87 17.89
C ALA A 118 -19.00 6.59 17.11
N SER A 119 -19.96 5.97 17.77
CA SER A 119 -21.32 5.77 17.28
C SER A 119 -22.10 7.09 17.37
N GLY A 120 -22.02 7.93 16.35
CA GLY A 120 -22.84 9.13 16.25
C GLY A 120 -22.68 9.92 14.94
N PRO A 121 -23.72 10.68 14.50
CA PRO A 121 -23.78 11.33 13.17
C PRO A 121 -22.81 12.51 12.98
N ARG A 122 -21.89 12.78 13.93
CA ARG A 122 -20.92 13.88 13.83
C ARG A 122 -19.51 13.34 13.64
N ARG A 123 -19.20 12.93 12.40
CA ARG A 123 -17.84 12.67 11.93
C ARG A 123 -17.06 13.99 11.85
N ARG A 124 -16.48 14.43 12.98
CA ARG A 124 -15.46 15.51 13.00
C ARG A 124 -14.22 15.08 12.19
N PRO A 125 -13.46 16.01 11.60
CA PRO A 125 -12.33 15.66 10.74
C PRO A 125 -11.28 14.86 11.51
N LEU A 126 -11.13 13.61 11.07
CA LEU A 126 -10.29 12.49 11.54
C LEU A 126 -8.91 12.89 12.07
N ARG A 127 -8.32 13.93 11.49
CA ARG A 127 -6.92 14.31 11.67
C ARG A 127 -6.60 14.91 13.05
N ALA A 128 -7.57 15.54 13.72
CA ALA A 128 -7.29 16.37 14.90
C ALA A 128 -7.16 15.58 16.23
N LYS A 129 -7.59 14.31 16.29
CA LYS A 129 -7.61 13.53 17.54
C LYS A 129 -6.93 12.16 17.49
N THR A 130 -6.94 11.48 16.35
CA THR A 130 -6.43 10.08 16.26
C THR A 130 -5.14 9.94 15.47
N GLY A 131 -4.67 11.02 14.82
CA GLY A 131 -3.55 10.95 13.87
C GLY A 131 -3.84 10.13 12.60
N VAL A 132 -5.01 9.46 12.51
CA VAL A 132 -5.46 8.75 11.32
C VAL A 132 -5.87 9.77 10.28
N SER A 133 -5.04 9.87 9.27
CA SER A 133 -5.28 10.75 8.14
C SER A 133 -6.44 10.21 7.29
N GLU A 134 -7.20 11.09 6.64
CA GLU A 134 -8.12 10.77 5.53
C GLU A 134 -7.46 9.91 4.43
N THR A 135 -6.12 9.73 4.47
CA THR A 135 -5.35 8.76 3.69
C THR A 135 -5.77 7.31 3.88
N ALA A 136 -6.22 6.91 5.07
CA ALA A 136 -6.44 5.49 5.37
C ALA A 136 -7.59 4.87 4.55
N VAL A 137 -8.52 5.69 4.05
CA VAL A 137 -9.60 5.26 3.14
C VAL A 137 -9.26 5.52 1.66
N ARG A 138 -8.06 5.99 1.31
CA ARG A 138 -7.75 6.41 -0.09
C ARG A 138 -7.68 5.24 -1.07
N GLN A 139 -7.36 4.05 -0.60
CA GLN A 139 -7.11 2.89 -1.46
C GLN A 139 -8.34 2.01 -1.69
N VAL A 140 -9.49 2.40 -1.16
CA VAL A 140 -10.76 1.69 -1.39
C VAL A 140 -11.78 2.66 -1.96
N GLY A 141 -12.70 2.14 -2.77
CA GLY A 141 -13.73 2.93 -3.40
C GLY A 141 -15.05 2.98 -2.61
N PRO A 142 -16.08 3.63 -3.18
CA PRO A 142 -16.03 4.43 -4.41
C PRO A 142 -15.28 5.76 -4.21
N LYS A 143 -14.81 6.35 -5.32
CA LYS A 143 -14.20 7.68 -5.34
C LYS A 143 -14.93 8.59 -6.33
N PRO A 144 -15.07 9.89 -6.03
CA PRO A 144 -15.64 10.83 -6.99
C PRO A 144 -14.70 11.00 -8.18
N ASP A 145 -15.26 11.20 -9.38
CA ASP A 145 -14.50 11.20 -10.63
C ASP A 145 -13.37 12.23 -10.66
N TRP A 146 -13.59 13.42 -10.11
CA TRP A 146 -12.56 14.48 -10.03
C TRP A 146 -11.31 14.00 -9.29
N PHE A 147 -11.46 13.15 -8.27
CA PHE A 147 -10.33 12.65 -7.49
C PHE A 147 -9.47 11.72 -8.34
N GLY A 148 -10.10 10.84 -9.11
CA GLY A 148 -9.39 9.94 -9.99
C GLY A 148 -8.74 10.63 -11.18
N GLN A 149 -9.42 11.63 -11.75
CA GLN A 149 -8.85 12.47 -12.80
C GLN A 149 -7.59 13.18 -12.32
N GLN A 150 -7.60 13.77 -11.12
CA GLN A 150 -6.40 14.38 -10.52
C GLN A 150 -5.27 13.38 -10.32
N ARG A 151 -5.57 12.11 -10.01
CA ARG A 151 -4.55 11.07 -9.81
C ARG A 151 -3.89 10.67 -11.13
N ILE A 152 -4.67 10.50 -12.21
CA ILE A 152 -4.13 10.24 -13.55
C ILE A 152 -3.30 11.42 -14.04
N GLN A 153 -3.80 12.65 -13.90
CA GLN A 153 -3.05 13.86 -14.28
C GLN A 153 -1.73 13.99 -13.51
N HIS A 154 -1.74 13.67 -12.22
CA HIS A 154 -0.54 13.65 -11.40
C HIS A 154 0.47 12.59 -11.88
N LEU A 155 0.03 11.37 -12.21
CA LEU A 155 0.88 10.32 -12.77
C LEU A 155 1.50 10.73 -14.11
N LEU A 156 0.71 11.31 -15.01
CA LEU A 156 1.20 11.81 -16.32
C LEU A 156 2.18 12.98 -16.17
N SER A 157 1.93 13.88 -15.22
CA SER A 157 2.86 14.97 -14.90
C SER A 157 4.18 14.44 -14.35
N LEU A 158 4.11 13.51 -13.39
CA LEU A 158 5.29 12.88 -12.81
C LEU A 158 6.09 12.07 -13.85
N HIS A 159 5.40 11.34 -14.73
CA HIS A 159 6.03 10.64 -15.85
C HIS A 159 6.82 11.60 -16.74
N ARG A 160 6.22 12.72 -17.17
CA ARG A 160 6.90 13.74 -17.98
C ARG A 160 8.12 14.34 -17.27
N GLN A 161 8.00 14.60 -15.97
CA GLN A 161 9.11 15.14 -15.17
C GLN A 161 10.28 14.14 -15.09
N ILE A 162 10.00 12.88 -14.76
CA ILE A 162 11.04 11.84 -14.64
C ILE A 162 11.65 11.53 -16.01
N ALA A 163 10.84 11.49 -17.08
CA ALA A 163 11.35 11.29 -18.44
C ALA A 163 12.28 12.42 -18.89
N ALA A 164 11.97 13.67 -18.53
CA ALA A 164 12.78 14.83 -18.92
C ALA A 164 14.05 15.02 -18.07
N GLN A 165 14.03 14.63 -16.79
CA GLN A 165 15.06 15.00 -15.82
C GLN A 165 15.72 13.84 -15.09
N GLY A 166 15.31 12.60 -15.39
CA GLY A 166 15.66 11.41 -14.63
C GLY A 166 14.95 11.34 -13.27
N TYR A 167 15.04 10.18 -12.63
CA TYR A 167 14.52 10.01 -11.27
C TYR A 167 15.49 10.62 -10.25
N ARG A 168 15.13 11.79 -9.72
CA ARG A 168 15.95 12.51 -8.74
C ARG A 168 15.70 12.00 -7.32
N GLN A 169 16.75 11.49 -6.71
CA GLN A 169 16.78 11.01 -5.33
C GLN A 169 17.27 12.07 -4.34
N HIS A 170 17.66 13.24 -4.84
CA HIS A 170 18.15 14.36 -4.04
C HIS A 170 17.37 15.62 -4.39
N ALA A 171 16.86 16.31 -3.39
CA ALA A 171 16.36 17.67 -3.49
C ALA A 171 16.93 18.50 -2.32
N PRO A 172 16.83 19.84 -2.41
CA PRO A 172 17.42 20.75 -1.43
C PRO A 172 16.99 20.41 0.01
N ALA A 173 17.85 20.72 0.98
CA ALA A 173 17.66 20.45 2.42
C ALA A 173 16.33 20.99 3.01
N SER A 174 15.63 21.88 2.30
CA SER A 174 14.33 22.44 2.67
C SER A 174 13.15 21.50 2.48
N LEU A 175 13.32 20.35 1.79
CA LEU A 175 12.26 19.36 1.58
C LEU A 175 12.51 18.11 2.42
N SER A 176 11.47 17.62 3.12
CA SER A 176 11.54 16.33 3.84
C SER A 176 12.01 15.21 2.90
N TYR A 177 13.07 14.50 3.28
CA TYR A 177 13.67 13.40 2.51
C TYR A 177 12.63 12.34 2.11
N LYS A 178 11.63 12.06 2.98
CA LYS A 178 10.52 11.13 2.68
C LYS A 178 9.69 11.52 1.46
N ARG A 179 9.64 12.81 1.10
CA ARG A 179 8.86 13.30 -0.06
C ARG A 179 9.53 13.00 -1.40
N GLN A 180 10.77 12.52 -1.41
CA GLN A 180 11.58 12.36 -2.63
C GLN A 180 11.83 10.87 -2.96
N HIS A 181 11.97 10.04 -1.93
CA HIS A 181 12.19 8.60 -2.10
C HIS A 181 10.88 7.82 -2.22
N VAL A 182 10.96 6.66 -2.88
CA VAL A 182 10.07 5.55 -2.53
C VAL A 182 10.50 5.07 -1.14
N VAL A 183 9.54 4.91 -0.23
CA VAL A 183 9.80 4.48 1.16
C VAL A 183 9.14 3.13 1.35
N VAL A 184 9.87 2.18 1.93
CA VAL A 184 9.42 0.79 2.06
C VAL A 184 9.59 0.26 3.48
N ASP A 185 8.65 -0.58 3.91
CA ASP A 185 8.86 -1.54 5.00
C ASP A 185 9.24 -2.90 4.36
N CYS A 186 10.01 -3.72 5.06
CA CYS A 186 10.50 -5.00 4.56
C CYS A 186 9.67 -6.16 5.14
N MET A 187 9.07 -6.99 4.29
CA MET A 187 8.40 -8.23 4.69
C MET A 187 9.36 -9.40 4.46
N VAL A 188 9.58 -10.23 5.48
CA VAL A 188 10.58 -11.31 5.45
C VAL A 188 9.93 -12.67 5.72
N ARG A 189 10.19 -13.63 4.84
CA ARG A 189 9.72 -15.02 4.96
C ARG A 189 10.74 -15.99 4.37
N GLY A 190 11.27 -16.91 5.16
CA GLY A 190 12.14 -17.98 4.67
C GLY A 190 13.37 -17.49 3.89
N GLY A 191 13.95 -16.35 4.28
CA GLY A 191 15.07 -15.72 3.58
C GLY A 191 14.67 -14.83 2.39
N GLU A 192 13.42 -14.90 1.92
CA GLU A 192 12.91 -14.01 0.89
C GLU A 192 12.43 -12.68 1.47
N VAL A 193 12.60 -11.62 0.69
CA VAL A 193 12.16 -10.26 1.04
C VAL A 193 11.19 -9.72 -0.01
N ARG A 194 10.12 -9.09 0.47
CA ARG A 194 9.21 -8.23 -0.31
C ARG A 194 9.15 -6.85 0.33
N PHE A 195 8.84 -5.84 -0.45
CA PHE A 195 8.88 -4.44 -0.01
C PHE A 195 7.48 -3.84 0.00
N LEU A 196 6.95 -3.49 1.17
CA LEU A 196 5.68 -2.80 1.28
C LEU A 196 5.89 -1.30 1.10
N VAL A 197 5.35 -0.70 0.04
CA VAL A 197 5.62 0.70 -0.32
C VAL A 197 4.83 1.68 0.56
N ALA A 198 5.37 2.05 1.71
CA ALA A 198 4.76 3.01 2.63
C ALA A 198 4.61 4.44 2.07
N ASN A 199 5.48 4.86 1.14
CA ASN A 199 5.38 6.16 0.47
C ASN A 199 6.01 6.13 -0.93
N GLY A 200 5.60 7.04 -1.80
CA GLY A 200 6.15 7.15 -3.16
C GLY A 200 5.52 6.17 -4.14
N GLN A 201 4.32 5.66 -3.87
CA GLN A 201 3.58 4.73 -4.73
C GLN A 201 3.40 5.24 -6.18
N HIS A 202 3.22 6.55 -6.37
CA HIS A 202 3.12 7.13 -7.71
C HIS A 202 4.47 7.07 -8.45
N ARG A 203 5.59 7.28 -7.74
CA ARG A 203 6.94 7.16 -8.33
C ARG A 203 7.23 5.71 -8.72
N ALA A 204 6.95 4.76 -7.82
CA ALA A 204 7.09 3.33 -8.13
C ALA A 204 6.26 2.93 -9.36
N SER A 205 5.01 3.45 -9.46
CA SER A 205 4.15 3.22 -10.63
C SER A 205 4.76 3.77 -11.92
N VAL A 206 5.26 5.01 -11.89
CA VAL A 206 5.87 5.65 -13.07
C VAL A 206 7.14 4.92 -13.50
N LEU A 207 8.03 4.58 -12.56
CA LEU A 207 9.27 3.87 -12.85
C LEU A 207 9.01 2.48 -13.44
N SER A 208 7.99 1.78 -12.93
CA SER A 208 7.50 0.52 -13.51
C SER A 208 7.08 0.70 -14.98
N VAL A 209 6.26 1.72 -15.28
CA VAL A 209 5.82 2.02 -16.66
C VAL A 209 6.98 2.40 -17.57
N MET A 210 8.00 3.08 -17.04
CA MET A 210 9.24 3.41 -17.76
C MET A 210 10.17 2.19 -17.94
N GLY A 211 9.74 1.00 -17.56
CA GLY A 211 10.47 -0.25 -17.78
C GLY A 211 11.66 -0.45 -16.85
N GLN A 212 11.74 0.29 -15.74
CA GLN A 212 12.77 0.06 -14.72
C GLN A 212 12.53 -1.29 -14.04
N GLU A 213 13.61 -2.03 -13.77
CA GLU A 213 13.52 -3.32 -13.07
C GLU A 213 13.52 -3.16 -11.55
N SER A 214 14.18 -2.10 -11.06
CA SER A 214 14.28 -1.78 -9.64
C SER A 214 14.09 -0.30 -9.38
N VAL A 215 13.82 0.03 -8.12
CA VAL A 215 13.76 1.41 -7.62
C VAL A 215 14.66 1.53 -6.39
N PRO A 216 15.47 2.60 -6.30
CA PRO A 216 16.16 2.92 -5.06
C PRO A 216 15.12 3.39 -4.04
N ALA A 217 14.93 2.59 -3.00
CA ALA A 217 13.96 2.85 -1.95
C ALA A 217 14.66 3.06 -0.62
N LEU A 218 14.12 3.99 0.16
CA LEU A 218 14.54 4.23 1.52
C LEU A 218 13.81 3.26 2.44
N ILE A 219 14.55 2.49 3.24
CA ILE A 219 13.93 1.68 4.28
C ILE A 219 13.37 2.64 5.34
N ASN A 220 12.08 2.49 5.61
CA ASN A 220 11.38 3.29 6.59
C ASN A 220 11.95 2.99 7.97
N VAL A 221 12.38 3.99 8.72
CA VAL A 221 12.81 3.84 10.13
C VAL A 221 11.81 4.48 11.10
N SER A 222 10.62 4.83 10.60
CA SER A 222 9.54 5.43 11.37
C SER A 222 8.63 4.36 11.92
N HIS A 223 8.65 4.16 13.23
CA HIS A 223 7.81 3.18 13.92
C HIS A 223 6.32 3.57 14.04
N SER A 224 5.91 4.69 13.44
CA SER A 224 4.54 5.21 13.54
C SER A 224 3.48 4.37 12.83
N ARG A 225 3.86 3.48 11.92
CA ARG A 225 2.93 2.57 11.21
C ARG A 225 3.12 1.10 11.59
N GLY A 226 4.16 0.77 12.36
CA GLY A 226 4.57 -0.59 12.65
C GLY A 226 6.09 -0.73 12.54
N PRO A 227 6.61 -1.96 12.58
CA PRO A 227 8.03 -2.21 12.44
C PRO A 227 8.49 -2.03 10.98
N SER A 228 9.72 -1.56 10.81
CA SER A 228 10.41 -1.41 9.52
C SER A 228 10.70 -2.73 8.83
N VAL A 229 10.82 -3.80 9.63
CA VAL A 229 11.02 -5.18 9.19
C VAL A 229 9.95 -6.03 9.84
N ILE A 230 9.21 -6.76 9.03
CA ILE A 230 8.07 -7.57 9.41
C ILE A 230 8.46 -9.02 9.13
N TYR A 231 8.86 -9.74 10.17
CA TYR A 231 9.17 -11.16 10.07
C TYR A 231 7.89 -11.97 10.20
N ARG A 232 7.60 -12.83 9.21
CA ARG A 232 6.49 -13.78 9.29
C ARG A 232 6.61 -14.72 10.49
N SER A 233 7.83 -15.12 10.85
CA SER A 233 8.12 -16.01 11.99
C SER A 233 7.79 -15.38 13.34
N GLU A 234 7.61 -14.06 13.40
CA GLU A 234 7.27 -13.33 14.62
C GLU A 234 5.77 -12.95 14.68
N ALA A 235 4.93 -13.62 13.88
CA ALA A 235 3.51 -13.28 13.78
C ALA A 235 2.75 -13.33 15.11
N GLU A 236 3.14 -14.24 16.01
CA GLU A 236 2.60 -14.31 17.38
C GLU A 236 2.84 -13.02 18.18
N ASN A 237 3.89 -12.27 17.84
CA ASN A 237 4.26 -11.03 18.49
C ASN A 237 3.64 -9.79 17.83
N TRP A 238 2.92 -9.94 16.72
CA TRP A 238 2.29 -8.81 16.05
C TRP A 238 1.19 -8.20 16.91
N PRO A 239 1.05 -6.86 16.97
CA PRO A 239 0.17 -6.21 17.94
C PRO A 239 -1.28 -6.70 17.91
N LEU A 240 -1.86 -6.93 16.72
CA LEU A 240 -3.25 -7.41 16.65
C LEU A 240 -3.41 -8.87 17.06
N VAL A 241 -2.38 -9.69 16.85
CA VAL A 241 -2.38 -11.11 17.23
C VAL A 241 -2.25 -11.21 18.75
N ARG A 242 -1.26 -10.52 19.34
CA ARG A 242 -1.06 -10.46 20.79
C ARG A 242 -2.29 -9.97 21.55
N GLN A 243 -3.07 -9.08 20.95
CA GLN A 243 -4.28 -8.52 21.55
C GLN A 243 -5.53 -9.38 21.30
N GLY A 244 -5.42 -10.51 20.57
CA GLY A 244 -6.55 -11.38 20.26
C GLY A 244 -7.58 -10.78 19.29
N ILE A 245 -7.22 -9.71 18.57
CA ILE A 245 -8.11 -9.02 17.62
C ILE A 245 -8.17 -9.77 16.28
N ILE A 246 -7.07 -10.41 15.92
CA ILE A 246 -6.99 -11.28 14.76
C ILE A 246 -6.38 -12.61 15.21
N ALA A 247 -6.96 -13.72 14.74
CA ALA A 247 -6.39 -15.03 15.00
C ALA A 247 -5.03 -15.16 14.29
N LEU A 248 -4.10 -15.90 14.88
CA LEU A 248 -2.78 -16.13 14.27
C LEU A 248 -2.87 -16.69 12.83
N PRO A 249 -3.72 -17.70 12.52
CA PRO A 249 -3.85 -18.20 11.15
C PRO A 249 -4.31 -17.13 10.16
N ASP A 250 -5.27 -16.28 10.55
CA ASP A 250 -5.77 -15.20 9.73
C ASP A 250 -4.72 -14.12 9.47
N ALA A 251 -3.94 -13.77 10.49
CA ALA A 251 -2.83 -12.82 10.35
C ALA A 251 -1.75 -13.34 9.39
N LEU A 252 -1.43 -14.63 9.49
CA LEU A 252 -0.49 -15.28 8.57
C LEU A 252 -1.03 -15.32 7.14
N ASP A 253 -2.33 -15.61 6.95
CA ASP A 253 -2.94 -15.57 5.61
C ASP A 253 -2.88 -14.15 5.02
N VAL A 254 -3.21 -13.11 5.79
CA VAL A 254 -3.07 -11.71 5.35
C VAL A 254 -1.63 -11.41 4.93
N PHE A 255 -0.65 -11.80 5.74
CA PHE A 255 0.77 -11.60 5.43
C PHE A 255 1.14 -12.31 4.12
N ASP A 256 0.86 -13.61 4.01
CA ASP A 256 1.26 -14.43 2.87
C ASP A 256 0.56 -13.96 1.60
N ARG A 257 -0.70 -13.59 1.69
CA ARG A 257 -1.47 -13.04 0.58
C ARG A 257 -0.86 -11.72 0.08
N VAL A 258 -0.51 -10.79 0.97
CA VAL A 258 0.18 -9.54 0.59
C VAL A 258 1.58 -9.82 0.04
N PHE A 259 2.34 -10.72 0.66
CA PHE A 259 3.69 -11.10 0.24
C PHE A 259 3.71 -11.66 -1.19
N GLU A 260 2.77 -12.55 -1.50
CA GLU A 260 2.62 -13.15 -2.83
C GLU A 260 1.95 -12.22 -3.85
N GLY A 261 1.31 -11.14 -3.38
CA GLY A 261 0.48 -10.28 -4.23
C GLY A 261 -0.78 -10.99 -4.72
N ARG A 262 -1.36 -11.84 -3.87
CA ARG A 262 -2.71 -12.40 -4.03
C ARG A 262 -3.74 -11.42 -3.48
N GLN A 263 -4.88 -11.28 -4.12
CA GLN A 263 -5.92 -10.33 -3.72
C GLN A 263 -6.88 -10.94 -2.68
N PRO A 264 -7.54 -10.13 -1.83
CA PRO A 264 -8.48 -10.64 -0.82
C PRO A 264 -9.73 -11.28 -1.47
N HIS A 265 -10.48 -12.06 -0.69
CA HIS A 265 -11.77 -12.59 -1.14
C HIS A 265 -12.71 -11.46 -1.58
N GLY A 266 -13.46 -11.67 -2.66
CA GLY A 266 -14.39 -10.68 -3.22
C GLY A 266 -13.69 -9.52 -3.95
N PHE A 267 -12.37 -9.59 -4.12
CA PHE A 267 -11.65 -8.62 -4.92
C PHE A 267 -12.00 -8.76 -6.41
N PRO A 268 -12.25 -7.64 -7.11
CA PRO A 268 -12.72 -7.69 -8.49
C PRO A 268 -11.62 -8.13 -9.45
N THR A 269 -12.02 -8.75 -10.57
CA THR A 269 -11.14 -8.91 -11.73
C THR A 269 -10.70 -7.54 -12.23
N LEU A 270 -9.39 -7.32 -12.30
CA LEU A 270 -8.83 -6.05 -12.75
C LEU A 270 -8.68 -6.02 -14.27
N MET A 271 -8.93 -4.84 -14.85
CA MET A 271 -8.64 -4.57 -16.25
C MET A 271 -7.13 -4.44 -16.49
N ARG A 272 -6.68 -4.85 -17.67
CA ARG A 272 -5.31 -4.70 -18.15
C ARG A 272 -5.28 -3.81 -19.39
N ALA A 273 -4.28 -2.94 -19.49
CA ALA A 273 -3.99 -2.16 -20.69
C ALA A 273 -3.78 -3.10 -21.89
N GLY A 274 -4.42 -2.79 -23.01
CA GLY A 274 -4.49 -3.64 -24.21
C GLY A 274 -5.49 -4.80 -24.13
N GLY A 275 -6.14 -5.04 -23.00
CA GLY A 275 -7.26 -5.98 -22.89
C GLY A 275 -8.55 -5.29 -23.34
N LYS A 276 -9.25 -5.85 -24.34
CA LYS A 276 -10.66 -5.50 -24.54
C LYS A 276 -11.39 -5.95 -23.27
N GLY A 277 -12.06 -5.02 -22.59
CA GLY A 277 -12.93 -5.36 -21.46
C GLY A 277 -13.89 -6.46 -21.90
N ALA A 278 -13.95 -7.55 -21.12
CA ALA A 278 -14.97 -8.57 -21.29
C ALA A 278 -16.34 -8.00 -20.96
#